data_AF-A0A161MLI9-F1
#
_entry.id   AF-A0A161MLI9-F1
#
_cell.length_a   1.000
_cell.length_b   1.000
_cell.length_c   1.000
_cell.angle_alpha   90.00
_cell.angle_beta   90.00
_cell.angle_gamma   90.00
#
_symmetry.space_group_name_H-M   'P 1'
#
loop_
_entity.id
_entity.type
_entity.pdbx_description
1 polymer ?
#
loop_
_entity_poly.entity_id
_entity_poly.type
_entity_poly.pdbx_seq_one_letter_code
_entity_poly.pdbx_strand_id
1 'polypeptide(L)'
;MLVIGTQSTLLAYHVENNTDLFYKEVTDGANVVVIGKLGSINTPLAIVGGNCSIQGFDWQGNDPFWTVTGDNVRSLSLLDIDHDEQNELIVGSDDFDLRIFKEDALVNEISETEAITSLVALKDNKFAYSLANGTVGVYDKLNRVWRVKSKNAPVCLSSYDIDGD
;
A
#
# COMPACT_ATOMS: atom_id res chain seq x y z
N MET A 1 1.02 0.78 -18.50
CA MET A 1 1.16 -0.55 -17.87
C MET A 1 -0.07 -0.81 -17.02
N LEU A 2 -0.66 -1.99 -17.14
CA LEU A 2 -1.74 -2.47 -16.29
C LEU A 2 -1.18 -3.62 -15.44
N VAL A 3 -1.39 -3.58 -14.13
CA VAL A 3 -0.99 -4.68 -13.23
C VAL A 3 -2.24 -5.37 -12.71
N ILE A 4 -2.27 -6.70 -12.82
CA ILE A 4 -3.40 -7.53 -12.42
C ILE A 4 -2.88 -8.57 -11.45
N GLY A 5 -3.33 -8.48 -10.20
CA GLY A 5 -3.09 -9.48 -9.16
C GLY A 5 -4.23 -10.48 -9.08
N THR A 6 -3.90 -11.74 -8.86
CA THR A 6 -4.84 -12.80 -8.47
C THR A 6 -4.38 -13.46 -7.17
N GLN A 7 -5.13 -14.46 -6.69
CA GLN A 7 -4.74 -15.20 -5.49
C GLN A 7 -3.42 -15.99 -5.64
N SER A 8 -2.91 -16.19 -6.85
CA SER A 8 -1.67 -16.95 -7.06
C SER A 8 -0.73 -16.35 -8.10
N THR A 9 -1.10 -15.26 -8.77
CA THR A 9 -0.36 -14.73 -9.91
C THR A 9 -0.37 -13.21 -9.95
N LEU A 10 0.67 -12.65 -10.58
CA LEU A 10 0.81 -11.24 -10.90
C LEU A 10 1.16 -11.09 -12.37
N LEU A 11 0.35 -10.34 -13.11
CA LEU A 11 0.56 -10.02 -14.51
C LEU A 11 0.80 -8.51 -14.67
N ALA A 12 1.91 -8.14 -15.28
CA ALA A 12 2.11 -6.79 -15.79
C ALA A 12 1.93 -6.80 -17.31
N TYR A 13 1.00 -6.00 -17.80
CA TYR A 13 0.54 -6.03 -19.19
C TYR A 13 0.67 -4.66 -19.87
N HIS A 14 1.17 -4.69 -21.10
CA HIS A 14 1.29 -3.52 -21.96
C HIS A 14 0.07 -3.42 -22.88
N VAL A 15 -0.95 -2.68 -22.43
CA VAL A 15 -2.25 -2.55 -23.12
C VAL A 15 -2.11 -2.17 -24.60
N GLU A 16 -1.35 -1.13 -24.92
CA GLU A 16 -1.24 -0.65 -26.32
C GLU A 16 -0.59 -1.65 -27.28
N ASN A 17 0.36 -2.45 -26.78
CA ASN A 17 1.10 -3.40 -27.60
C ASN A 17 0.46 -4.80 -27.57
N ASN A 18 -0.54 -5.00 -26.70
CA ASN A 18 -1.15 -6.30 -26.43
C ASN A 18 -0.10 -7.37 -26.09
N THR A 19 0.83 -7.04 -25.19
CA THR A 19 1.92 -7.94 -24.78
C THR A 19 2.11 -7.95 -23.28
N ASP A 20 2.50 -9.09 -22.74
CA ASP A 20 2.91 -9.21 -21.35
C ASP A 20 4.30 -8.58 -21.17
N LEU A 21 4.45 -7.76 -20.13
CA LEU A 21 5.77 -7.29 -19.67
C LEU A 21 6.43 -8.38 -18.84
N PHE A 22 5.68 -8.95 -17.89
CA PHE A 22 6.06 -10.14 -17.15
C PHE A 22 4.83 -10.85 -16.60
N TYR A 23 5.00 -12.14 -16.28
CA TYR A 23 4.04 -12.96 -15.56
C TYR A 23 4.77 -13.69 -14.43
N LYS A 24 4.27 -13.58 -13.21
CA LYS A 24 4.87 -14.19 -12.02
C LYS A 24 3.85 -14.95 -11.19
N GLU A 25 4.31 -16.04 -10.60
CA GLU A 25 3.59 -16.71 -9.51
C GLU A 25 3.88 -15.96 -8.21
N VAL A 26 2.83 -15.68 -7.44
CA VAL A 26 2.88 -15.10 -6.10
C VAL A 26 2.10 -16.03 -5.20
N THR A 27 2.81 -16.96 -4.56
CA THR A 27 2.23 -18.07 -3.78
C THR A 27 1.41 -17.61 -2.58
N ASP A 28 1.74 -16.44 -2.04
CA ASP A 28 1.05 -15.85 -0.89
C ASP A 28 -0.13 -14.96 -1.31
N GLY A 29 -0.38 -14.85 -2.62
CA GLY A 29 -1.45 -14.09 -3.23
C GLY A 29 -1.18 -12.58 -3.37
N ALA A 30 -1.93 -11.96 -4.27
CA ALA A 30 -1.93 -10.52 -4.50
C ALA A 30 -3.25 -9.92 -4.00
N ASN A 31 -3.36 -9.73 -2.68
CA ASN A 31 -4.55 -9.13 -2.05
C ASN A 31 -4.68 -7.64 -2.40
N VAL A 32 -3.55 -6.95 -2.50
CA VAL A 32 -3.46 -5.54 -2.84
C VAL A 32 -2.18 -5.27 -3.62
N VAL A 33 -2.23 -4.30 -4.54
CA VAL A 33 -1.07 -3.86 -5.32
C VAL A 33 -0.98 -2.34 -5.29
N VAL A 34 0.22 -1.80 -5.08
CA VAL A 34 0.55 -0.39 -5.28
C VAL A 34 1.75 -0.28 -6.21
N ILE A 35 1.82 0.78 -7.02
CA ILE A 35 2.93 1.02 -7.94
C ILE A 35 3.60 2.33 -7.56
N GLY A 36 4.93 2.31 -7.39
CA GLY A 36 5.70 3.53 -7.14
C GLY A 36 7.13 3.24 -6.72
N LYS A 37 7.87 4.30 -6.39
CA LYS A 37 9.23 4.18 -5.84
C LYS A 37 9.17 3.93 -4.34
N LEU A 38 10.07 3.08 -3.84
CA LEU A 38 10.22 2.72 -2.44
C LEU A 38 11.66 2.96 -2.01
N GLY A 39 11.87 3.73 -0.93
CA GLY A 39 13.20 3.98 -0.40
C GLY A 39 14.18 4.52 -1.44
N SER A 40 15.38 3.96 -1.44
CA SER A 40 16.47 4.28 -2.36
C SER A 40 16.41 3.51 -3.69
N ILE A 41 15.38 2.67 -3.90
CA ILE A 41 15.22 1.87 -5.10
C ILE A 41 14.89 2.79 -6.29
N ASN A 42 15.85 2.90 -7.22
CA ASN A 42 15.80 3.85 -8.32
C ASN A 42 14.66 3.61 -9.34
N THR A 43 14.18 2.37 -9.42
CA THR A 43 13.10 1.96 -10.33
C THR A 43 11.78 1.84 -9.58
N PRO A 44 10.65 2.32 -10.15
CA PRO A 44 9.34 2.01 -9.61
C PRO A 44 9.09 0.50 -9.58
N LEU A 45 8.43 0.05 -8.52
CA LEU A 45 8.05 -1.34 -8.31
C LEU A 45 6.54 -1.50 -8.35
N ALA A 46 6.07 -2.66 -8.81
CA ALA A 46 4.76 -3.18 -8.47
C ALA A 46 4.87 -3.92 -7.13
N ILE A 47 4.44 -3.28 -6.05
CA ILE A 47 4.49 -3.81 -4.69
C ILE A 47 3.17 -4.51 -4.39
N VAL A 48 3.26 -5.78 -4.01
CA VAL A 48 2.16 -6.70 -3.80
C VAL A 48 2.13 -7.12 -2.34
N GLY A 49 0.99 -6.93 -1.70
CA GLY A 49 0.72 -7.47 -0.36
C GLY A 49 -0.11 -8.75 -0.46
N GLY A 50 0.33 -9.79 0.23
CA GLY A 50 -0.32 -11.10 0.28
C GLY A 50 -0.60 -11.57 1.71
N ASN A 51 -0.54 -12.88 1.93
CA ASN A 51 -0.66 -13.52 3.23
C ASN A 51 0.66 -13.42 4.02
N CYS A 52 0.73 -12.49 4.98
CA CYS A 52 1.93 -12.20 5.79
C CYS A 52 3.19 -11.82 5.00
N SER A 53 3.09 -11.53 3.71
CA SER A 53 4.23 -11.20 2.86
C SER A 53 3.97 -10.00 1.97
N ILE A 54 5.07 -9.32 1.61
CA ILE A 54 5.09 -8.19 0.71
C ILE A 54 6.24 -8.37 -0.27
N GLN A 55 5.96 -8.26 -1.56
CA GLN A 55 6.96 -8.45 -2.64
C GLN A 55 6.90 -7.26 -3.59
N GLY A 56 8.04 -6.76 -4.06
CA GLY A 56 8.11 -5.67 -5.03
C GLY A 56 8.80 -6.10 -6.30
N PHE A 57 8.10 -5.99 -7.44
CA PHE A 57 8.61 -6.40 -8.75
C PHE A 57 8.97 -5.19 -9.62
N ASP A 58 10.12 -5.22 -10.28
CA ASP A 58 10.49 -4.24 -11.30
C ASP A 58 9.76 -4.50 -12.63
N TRP A 59 10.01 -3.65 -13.63
CA TRP A 59 9.38 -3.75 -14.95
C TRP A 59 9.77 -5.00 -15.75
N GLN A 60 10.85 -5.70 -15.37
CA GLN A 60 11.28 -6.98 -15.97
C GLN A 60 10.73 -8.18 -15.19
N GLY A 61 10.09 -7.95 -14.04
CA GLY A 61 9.66 -8.98 -13.11
C GLY A 61 10.77 -9.49 -12.19
N ASN A 62 11.90 -8.81 -12.04
CA ASN A 62 12.79 -9.13 -10.93
C ASN A 62 12.16 -8.62 -9.63
N ASP A 63 12.48 -9.26 -8.51
CA ASP A 63 11.92 -9.01 -7.18
C ASP A 63 12.95 -8.35 -6.24
N PRO A 64 13.37 -7.09 -6.47
CA PRO A 64 14.39 -6.44 -5.64
C PRO A 64 13.94 -6.12 -4.22
N PHE A 65 12.66 -6.32 -3.89
CA PHE A 65 12.11 -6.04 -2.58
C PHE A 65 11.27 -7.21 -2.08
N TRP A 66 11.52 -7.63 -0.84
CA TRP A 66 10.73 -8.64 -0.15
C TRP A 66 10.78 -8.39 1.36
N THR A 67 9.64 -8.51 2.03
CA THR A 67 9.57 -8.51 3.50
C THR A 67 8.34 -9.27 3.99
N VAL A 68 8.27 -9.46 5.31
CA VAL A 68 7.16 -10.12 6.01
C VAL A 68 6.45 -9.15 6.93
N THR A 69 5.16 -9.40 7.18
CA THR A 69 4.32 -8.62 8.09
C THR A 69 3.45 -9.55 8.94
N GLY A 70 2.73 -8.98 9.91
CA GLY A 70 2.03 -9.75 10.95
C GLY A 70 0.89 -10.64 10.42
N ASP A 71 0.06 -10.12 9.52
CA ASP A 71 -1.10 -10.83 8.95
C ASP A 71 -1.34 -10.43 7.48
N ASN A 72 -2.39 -10.97 6.87
CA ASN A 72 -2.87 -10.64 5.54
C ASN A 72 -2.89 -9.13 5.29
N VAL A 73 -2.18 -8.73 4.25
CA VAL A 73 -2.11 -7.33 3.83
C VAL A 73 -3.40 -6.97 3.09
N ARG A 74 -4.04 -5.88 3.53
CA ARG A 74 -5.30 -5.39 2.99
C ARG A 74 -5.15 -4.09 2.23
N SER A 75 -4.22 -3.26 2.62
CA SER A 75 -4.02 -1.95 2.03
C SER A 75 -2.55 -1.57 2.03
N LEU A 76 -2.14 -0.84 0.99
CA LEU A 76 -0.79 -0.32 0.81
C LEU A 76 -0.86 1.13 0.36
N SER A 77 0.08 1.96 0.80
CA SER A 77 0.31 3.30 0.27
C SER A 77 1.79 3.63 0.32
N LEU A 78 2.27 4.43 -0.64
CA LEU A 78 3.64 4.96 -0.65
C LEU A 78 3.60 6.44 -0.27
N LEU A 79 4.43 6.85 0.69
CA LEU A 79 4.48 8.22 1.18
C LEU A 79 5.82 8.49 1.86
N ASP A 80 6.42 9.64 1.57
CA ASP A 80 7.59 10.17 2.29
C ASP A 80 7.14 10.81 3.62
N ILE A 81 7.13 10.02 4.69
CA ILE A 81 6.65 10.40 6.01
C ILE A 81 7.69 11.21 6.79
N ASP A 82 8.97 10.88 6.62
CA ASP A 82 10.07 11.52 7.35
C ASP A 82 10.70 12.72 6.63
N HIS A 83 10.28 12.99 5.39
CA HIS A 83 10.73 14.06 4.50
C HIS A 83 12.19 13.94 4.07
N ASP A 84 12.67 12.72 3.83
CA ASP A 84 14.01 12.47 3.31
C ASP A 84 14.06 12.26 1.79
N GLU A 85 12.97 12.61 1.09
CA GLU A 85 12.77 12.46 -0.36
C GLU A 85 12.66 10.99 -0.82
N GLN A 86 12.50 10.06 0.11
CA GLN A 86 12.25 8.66 -0.19
C GLN A 86 10.90 8.23 0.37
N ASN A 87 10.12 7.50 -0.42
CA ASN A 87 8.83 7.02 0.08
C ASN A 87 9.03 5.83 1.02
N GLU A 88 8.37 5.86 2.16
CA GLU A 88 8.08 4.68 2.97
C GLU A 88 6.86 3.91 2.41
N LEU A 89 6.81 2.63 2.72
CA LEU A 89 5.65 1.77 2.51
C LEU A 89 4.79 1.71 3.77
N ILE A 90 3.56 2.22 3.66
CA ILE A 90 2.53 2.09 4.67
C ILE A 90 1.71 0.84 4.38
N VAL A 91 1.58 -0.04 5.37
CA VAL A 91 0.96 -1.36 5.25
C VAL A 91 -0.16 -1.47 6.27
N GLY A 92 -1.37 -1.77 5.81
CA GLY A 92 -2.51 -2.10 6.66
C GLY A 92 -2.80 -3.60 6.61
N SER A 93 -2.89 -4.24 7.78
CA SER A 93 -3.08 -5.69 7.92
C SER A 93 -4.37 -6.05 8.68
N ASP A 94 -4.75 -7.33 8.62
CA ASP A 94 -5.92 -7.90 9.32
C ASP A 94 -5.74 -8.03 10.84
N ASP A 95 -4.52 -7.93 11.35
CA ASP A 95 -4.19 -7.90 12.79
C ASP A 95 -4.43 -6.53 13.44
N PHE A 96 -5.02 -5.59 12.70
CA PHE A 96 -5.35 -4.22 13.10
C PHE A 96 -4.14 -3.29 13.22
N ASP A 97 -2.96 -3.74 12.80
CA ASP A 97 -1.77 -2.91 12.83
C ASP A 97 -1.54 -2.22 11.48
N LEU A 98 -1.19 -0.94 11.59
CA LEU A 98 -0.64 -0.14 10.51
C LEU A 98 0.88 -0.08 10.69
N ARG A 99 1.63 -0.60 9.74
CA ARG A 99 3.09 -0.67 9.76
C ARG A 99 3.70 0.25 8.72
N ILE A 100 4.80 0.90 9.07
CA ILE A 100 5.55 1.77 8.18
C ILE A 100 6.92 1.14 7.97
N PHE A 101 7.23 0.78 6.74
CA PHE A 101 8.51 0.22 6.33
C PHE A 101 9.30 1.23 5.51
N LYS A 102 10.60 1.36 5.80
CA LYS A 102 11.56 2.02 4.94
C LYS A 102 12.45 0.94 4.37
N GLU A 103 12.19 0.60 3.10
CA GLU A 103 12.71 -0.63 2.49
C GLU A 103 12.34 -1.86 3.34
N ASP A 104 13.30 -2.67 3.78
CA ASP A 104 13.07 -3.86 4.60
C ASP A 104 12.98 -3.57 6.10
N ALA A 105 13.26 -2.35 6.54
CA ALA A 105 13.24 -1.96 7.94
C ALA A 105 11.85 -1.49 8.41
N LEU A 106 11.32 -2.12 9.46
CA LEU A 106 10.14 -1.62 10.16
C LEU A 106 10.50 -0.37 10.96
N VAL A 107 9.95 0.78 10.57
CA VAL A 107 10.20 2.09 11.20
C VAL A 107 9.17 2.38 12.28
N ASN A 108 7.91 2.01 12.06
CA ASN A 108 6.85 2.25 13.03
C ASN A 108 5.70 1.26 12.92
N GLU A 109 4.94 1.15 14.00
CA GLU A 109 3.74 0.33 14.12
C GLU A 109 2.69 1.06 14.96
N ILE A 110 1.47 1.12 14.45
CA ILE A 110 0.33 1.78 15.08
C ILE A 110 -0.84 0.80 15.10
N SER A 111 -1.26 0.39 16.30
CA SER A 111 -2.46 -0.44 16.45
C SER A 111 -3.74 0.39 16.34
N GLU A 112 -4.63 -0.06 15.48
CA GLU A 112 -5.98 0.47 15.30
C GLU A 112 -7.04 -0.45 15.91
N THR A 113 -8.31 -0.05 15.80
CA THR A 113 -9.44 -0.76 16.41
C THR A 113 -10.08 -1.83 15.52
N GLU A 114 -9.62 -1.98 14.28
CA GLU A 114 -10.08 -2.98 13.31
C GLU A 114 -9.11 -3.09 12.13
N ALA A 115 -9.33 -4.05 11.23
CA ALA A 115 -8.55 -4.23 10.01
C ALA A 115 -8.55 -2.98 9.13
N ILE A 116 -7.37 -2.61 8.63
CA ILE A 116 -7.16 -1.42 7.81
C ILE A 116 -7.48 -1.74 6.34
N THR A 117 -8.65 -1.31 5.89
CA THR A 117 -9.20 -1.69 4.58
C THR A 117 -8.77 -0.80 3.42
N SER A 118 -8.29 0.41 3.69
CA SER A 118 -7.77 1.31 2.65
C SER A 118 -6.77 2.28 3.25
N LEU A 119 -5.75 2.62 2.47
CA LEU A 119 -4.74 3.62 2.74
C LEU A 119 -4.56 4.49 1.51
N VAL A 120 -4.46 5.81 1.70
CA VAL A 120 -4.29 6.77 0.61
C VAL A 120 -3.38 7.90 1.06
N ALA A 121 -2.28 8.10 0.34
CA ALA A 121 -1.44 9.29 0.48
C ALA A 121 -2.23 10.57 0.16
N LEU A 122 -2.01 11.63 0.94
CA LEU A 122 -2.58 12.96 0.78
C LEU A 122 -1.48 14.00 0.51
N LYS A 123 -1.88 15.23 0.16
CA LYS A 123 -0.97 16.40 0.17
C LYS A 123 -0.32 16.54 1.57
N ASP A 124 0.84 17.19 1.63
CA ASP A 124 1.61 17.49 2.84
C ASP A 124 2.07 16.28 3.68
N ASN A 125 2.33 15.14 3.03
CA ASN A 125 2.85 13.93 3.70
C ASN A 125 1.95 13.40 4.82
N LYS A 126 0.64 13.56 4.60
CA LYS A 126 -0.41 12.94 5.40
C LYS A 126 -0.93 11.70 4.67
N PHE A 127 -1.60 10.82 5.39
CA PHE A 127 -2.35 9.73 4.77
C PHE A 127 -3.72 9.55 5.41
N ALA A 128 -4.70 9.22 4.57
CA ALA A 128 -6.00 8.78 5.00
C ALA A 128 -6.02 7.27 5.17
N TYR A 129 -6.85 6.80 6.11
CA TYR A 129 -7.09 5.38 6.34
C TYR A 129 -8.57 5.11 6.57
N SER A 130 -9.00 3.89 6.27
CA SER A 130 -10.29 3.36 6.70
C SER A 130 -10.17 2.02 7.38
N LEU A 131 -11.09 1.75 8.30
CA LEU A 131 -11.20 0.49 9.02
C LEU A 131 -12.48 -0.26 8.60
N ALA A 132 -12.47 -1.59 8.72
CA ALA A 132 -13.63 -2.43 8.41
C ALA A 132 -14.88 -2.08 9.24
N ASN A 133 -14.70 -1.50 10.43
CA ASN A 133 -15.79 -1.07 11.30
C ASN A 133 -16.47 0.26 10.89
N GLY A 134 -16.10 0.85 9.75
CA GLY A 134 -16.67 2.10 9.25
C GLY A 134 -15.95 3.38 9.72
N THR A 135 -14.81 3.25 10.40
CA THR A 135 -13.97 4.39 10.75
C THR A 135 -13.20 4.89 9.54
N VAL A 136 -13.14 6.21 9.36
CA VAL A 136 -12.25 6.92 8.44
C VAL A 136 -11.47 7.95 9.24
N GLY A 137 -10.19 8.13 8.95
CA GLY A 137 -9.41 9.18 9.58
C GLY A 137 -8.20 9.58 8.76
N VAL A 138 -7.43 10.50 9.32
CA VAL A 138 -6.19 11.01 8.73
C VAL A 138 -5.09 11.03 9.79
N TYR A 139 -3.92 10.55 9.38
CA TYR A 139 -2.66 10.69 10.10
C TYR A 139 -1.80 11.78 9.48
N ASP A 140 -1.16 12.55 10.33
CA ASP A 140 -0.03 13.42 10.01
C ASP A 140 1.19 12.82 10.69
N LYS A 141 2.04 12.21 9.86
CA LYS A 141 3.10 11.30 10.28
C LYS A 141 2.55 10.17 11.15
N LEU A 142 2.87 10.19 12.45
CA LEU A 142 2.44 9.20 13.43
C LEU A 142 1.28 9.69 14.31
N ASN A 143 0.84 10.94 14.11
CA ASN A 143 -0.19 11.56 14.92
C ASN A 143 -1.52 11.53 14.18
N ARG A 144 -2.53 10.90 14.78
CA ARG A 144 -3.89 10.92 14.25
C ARG A 144 -4.49 12.32 14.41
N VAL A 145 -4.73 13.01 13.29
CA VAL A 145 -5.26 14.37 13.27
C VAL A 145 -6.76 14.36 13.53
N TRP A 146 -7.49 13.48 12.85
CA TRP A 146 -8.93 13.31 13.05
C TRP A 146 -9.39 11.92 12.65
N ARG A 147 -10.56 11.52 13.17
CA ARG A 147 -11.30 10.33 12.72
C ARG A 147 -12.79 10.50 12.94
N VAL A 148 -13.58 9.81 12.13
CA VAL A 148 -15.05 9.70 12.26
C VAL A 148 -15.46 8.25 12.02
N LYS A 149 -16.52 7.79 12.68
CA LYS A 149 -17.09 6.46 12.47
C LYS A 149 -18.47 6.56 11.84
N SER A 150 -18.63 5.93 10.68
CA SER A 150 -19.90 5.78 9.98
C SER A 150 -20.57 4.44 10.32
N LYS A 151 -21.87 4.32 10.03
CA LYS A 151 -22.58 3.03 10.04
C LYS A 151 -22.17 2.13 8.87
N ASN A 152 -21.77 2.74 7.74
CA ASN A 152 -21.39 2.04 6.53
C ASN A 152 -19.86 1.98 6.43
N ALA A 153 -19.34 0.81 6.06
CA ALA A 153 -17.92 0.63 5.80
C ALA A 153 -17.51 1.31 4.47
N PRO A 154 -16.46 2.14 4.45
CA PRO A 154 -15.85 2.62 3.21
C PRO A 154 -15.34 1.45 2.37
N VAL A 155 -15.61 1.49 1.07
CA VAL A 155 -15.13 0.48 0.10
C VAL A 155 -13.85 0.95 -0.59
N CYS A 156 -13.71 2.26 -0.82
CA CYS A 156 -12.49 2.86 -1.33
C CYS A 156 -12.33 4.27 -0.76
N LEU A 157 -11.08 4.73 -0.74
CA LEU A 157 -10.72 6.11 -0.50
C LEU A 157 -9.94 6.62 -1.72
N SER A 158 -10.01 7.92 -1.98
CA SER A 158 -9.19 8.58 -3.00
C SER A 158 -8.91 10.01 -2.56
N SER A 159 -7.70 10.48 -2.83
CA SER A 159 -7.31 11.87 -2.60
C SER A 159 -7.53 12.65 -3.88
N TYR A 160 -8.29 13.73 -3.78
CA TYR A 160 -8.49 14.65 -4.88
C TYR A 160 -8.86 16.03 -4.33
N ASP A 161 -8.38 17.05 -5.01
CA ASP A 161 -8.70 18.44 -4.73
C ASP A 161 -9.99 18.82 -5.49
N ILE A 162 -11.06 19.05 -4.73
CA ILE A 162 -12.41 19.25 -5.28
C ILE A 162 -12.78 20.73 -5.46
N ASP A 163 -12.08 21.64 -4.78
CA ASP A 163 -12.37 23.08 -4.76
C ASP A 163 -11.22 23.94 -5.31
N GLY A 164 -10.05 23.35 -5.56
CA GLY A 164 -8.93 23.94 -6.30
C GLY A 164 -7.99 24.77 -5.42
N ASP A 165 -7.72 24.31 -4.20
CA ASP A 165 -6.87 25.00 -3.22
C ASP A 165 -5.36 24.66 -3.26
#